data_AF-A0A355ER59-F1
#
_entry.id   AF-A0A355ER59-F1
#
_cell.length_a   1.000
_cell.length_b   1.000
_cell.length_c   1.000
_cell.angle_alpha   90.00
_cell.angle_beta   90.00
_cell.angle_gamma   90.00
#
_symmetry.space_group_name_H-M   'P 1'
#
loop_
_entity.id
_entity.type
_entity.pdbx_description
1 polymer ?
#
loop_
_entity_poly.entity_id
_entity_poly.type
_entity_poly.pdbx_seq_one_letter_code
_entity_poly.pdbx_strand_id
1 'polypeptide(L)'
;MQISTMNMSEQGRLPAYSFDSRMKLKEHDLNGIVEELQDLLPGVVPDGIEIKIDLADCELRVMTDALKLTGALMNLVGNAGDALSPGGRLTLSTRRIRFADDIMGCSIAYASSGCALVSICDTGAGMDQSIRERIFEPFFTTKEGSRGLGCTLALRTVESLNGRISVESDVDAGTDVRVYLPLVKNDLVRAIPIPLPASFSASPLRSIYR
;
A
#
# COMPACT_ATOMS: atom_id res chain seq x y z
N MET A 1 -12.36 -18.06 -43.64
CA MET A 1 -13.01 -17.11 -42.71
C MET A 1 -14.01 -17.92 -41.89
N GLN A 2 -13.59 -18.36 -40.70
CA GLN A 2 -14.41 -19.15 -39.79
C GLN A 2 -14.24 -18.54 -38.40
N ILE A 3 -15.37 -18.12 -37.84
CA ILE A 3 -15.50 -17.53 -36.52
C ILE A 3 -15.58 -18.72 -35.57
N SER A 4 -14.49 -19.03 -34.86
CA SER A 4 -14.49 -20.09 -33.86
C SER A 4 -15.00 -19.55 -32.53
N THR A 5 -16.29 -19.78 -32.28
CA THR A 5 -16.87 -19.81 -30.94
C THR A 5 -16.17 -20.89 -30.12
N MET A 6 -15.46 -20.49 -29.06
CA MET A 6 -14.78 -21.40 -28.14
C MET A 6 -15.68 -21.69 -26.93
N ASN A 7 -15.82 -22.99 -26.64
CA ASN A 7 -16.76 -23.58 -25.70
C ASN A 7 -16.59 -23.10 -24.24
N MET A 8 -17.73 -22.82 -23.60
CA MET A 8 -17.89 -22.63 -22.17
C MET A 8 -17.86 -23.96 -21.40
N SER A 9 -16.72 -24.64 -21.32
CA SER A 9 -16.61 -25.84 -20.47
C SER A 9 -15.19 -26.15 -20.00
N GLU A 10 -14.48 -25.16 -19.46
CA GLU A 10 -13.36 -25.40 -18.54
C GLU A 10 -13.44 -24.37 -17.42
N GLN A 11 -14.18 -24.71 -16.36
CA GLN A 11 -14.08 -24.01 -15.08
C GLN A 11 -12.69 -24.29 -14.51
N GLY A 12 -11.72 -23.51 -14.97
CA GLY A 12 -10.43 -23.38 -14.33
C GLY A 12 -10.66 -22.92 -12.90
N ARG A 13 -10.37 -23.79 -11.94
CA ARG A 13 -10.08 -23.39 -10.56
C ARG A 13 -9.02 -22.29 -10.65
N LEU A 14 -9.44 -21.04 -10.48
CA LEU A 14 -8.52 -19.96 -10.15
C LEU A 14 -7.72 -20.46 -8.93
N PRO A 15 -6.38 -20.43 -8.96
CA PRO A 15 -5.62 -20.68 -7.74
C PRO A 15 -6.09 -19.64 -6.73
N ALA A 16 -6.72 -20.10 -5.65
CA ALA A 16 -7.02 -19.27 -4.50
C ALA A 16 -5.68 -18.67 -4.07
N TYR A 17 -5.49 -17.39 -4.35
CA TYR A 17 -4.35 -16.64 -3.85
C TYR A 17 -4.53 -16.60 -2.33
N SER A 18 -3.89 -17.55 -1.64
CA SER A 18 -3.89 -17.60 -0.19
C SER A 18 -3.23 -16.34 0.32
N PHE A 19 -4.04 -15.35 0.67
CA PHE A 19 -3.62 -14.24 1.51
C PHE A 19 -3.14 -14.88 2.81
N ASP A 20 -1.82 -14.93 3.02
CA ASP A 20 -1.27 -15.35 4.31
C ASP A 20 -1.77 -14.37 5.37
N SER A 21 -2.76 -14.84 6.12
CA SER A 21 -3.73 -14.07 6.90
C SER A 21 -3.24 -13.71 8.30
N ARG A 22 -1.92 -13.50 8.46
CA ARG A 22 -1.36 -12.96 9.71
C ARG A 22 -0.31 -11.89 9.41
N MET A 23 -0.76 -10.65 9.24
CA MET A 23 0.14 -9.50 9.37
C MET A 23 0.78 -9.51 10.77
N LYS A 24 2.11 -9.41 10.81
CA LYS A 24 2.85 -9.28 12.07
C LYS A 24 2.97 -7.80 12.42
N LEU A 25 1.84 -7.18 12.76
CA LEU A 25 1.79 -5.76 13.10
C LEU A 25 2.70 -5.47 14.31
N LYS A 26 3.66 -4.57 14.09
CA LYS A 26 4.55 -3.99 15.10
C LYS A 26 4.69 -2.50 14.85
N GLU A 27 5.13 -1.78 15.88
CA GLU A 27 5.49 -0.38 15.73
C GLU A 27 6.80 -0.28 14.96
N HIS A 28 6.78 0.48 13.87
CA HIS A 28 7.95 0.78 13.06
C HIS A 28 7.98 2.28 12.76
N ASP A 29 9.18 2.84 12.65
CA ASP A 29 9.34 4.18 12.08
C ASP A 29 9.25 4.09 10.55
N LEU A 30 8.33 4.87 9.97
CA LEU A 30 8.13 4.89 8.53
C LEU A 30 9.36 5.43 7.77
N ASN A 31 10.12 6.35 8.37
CA ASN A 31 11.35 6.84 7.75
C ASN A 31 12.33 5.69 7.50
N GLY A 32 12.57 4.85 8.52
CA GLY A 32 13.44 3.67 8.39
C GLY A 32 12.96 2.68 7.32
N ILE A 33 11.65 2.49 7.16
CA ILE A 33 11.11 1.64 6.08
C ILE A 33 11.41 2.24 4.70
N VAL A 34 11.30 3.57 4.54
CA VAL A 34 11.60 4.26 3.27
C VAL A 34 13.12 4.31 3.01
N GLU A 35 13.95 4.36 4.04
CA GLU A 35 15.41 4.21 3.91
C GLU A 35 15.77 2.81 3.42
N GLU A 36 15.22 1.75 4.02
CA GLU A 36 15.44 0.37 3.55
C GLU A 36 14.95 0.17 2.11
N LEU A 37 13.88 0.89 1.71
CA LEU A 37 13.37 0.89 0.35
C LEU A 37 14.40 1.49 -0.63
N GLN A 38 15.16 2.51 -0.22
CA GLN A 38 16.15 3.19 -1.06
C GLN A 38 17.19 2.21 -1.62
N ASP A 39 17.64 1.27 -0.80
CA ASP A 39 18.64 0.25 -1.19
C ASP A 39 18.10 -0.72 -2.26
N LEU A 40 16.77 -0.84 -2.38
CA LEU A 40 16.11 -1.72 -3.34
C LEU A 40 15.75 -1.02 -4.65
N LEU A 41 15.74 0.32 -4.68
CA LEU A 41 15.34 1.10 -5.87
C LEU A 41 16.18 0.82 -7.12
N PRO A 42 17.52 0.61 -7.05
CA PRO A 42 18.31 0.32 -8.25
C PRO A 42 17.90 -0.94 -9.00
N GLY A 43 17.21 -1.88 -8.35
CA GLY A 43 16.71 -3.10 -9.00
C GLY A 43 15.34 -2.93 -9.68
N VAL A 44 14.68 -1.79 -9.51
CA VAL A 44 13.29 -1.57 -9.94
C VAL A 44 13.11 -0.30 -10.77
N VAL A 45 13.90 0.74 -10.50
CA VAL A 45 13.89 1.98 -11.27
C VAL A 45 14.87 1.84 -12.44
N PRO A 46 14.50 2.25 -13.68
CA PRO A 46 15.40 2.22 -14.82
C PRO A 46 16.68 3.03 -14.61
N ASP A 47 17.75 2.66 -15.33
CA ASP A 47 18.99 3.44 -15.35
C ASP A 47 18.75 4.86 -15.89
N GLY A 48 19.51 5.83 -15.37
CA GLY A 48 19.45 7.23 -15.83
C GLY A 48 18.28 8.03 -15.26
N ILE A 49 17.63 7.53 -14.21
CA ILE A 49 16.61 8.25 -13.43
C ILE A 49 17.25 8.92 -12.22
N GLU A 50 16.90 10.19 -11.96
CA GLU A 50 17.27 10.88 -10.73
C GLU A 50 16.38 10.37 -9.58
N ILE A 51 16.99 9.80 -8.54
CA ILE A 51 16.26 9.36 -7.34
C ILE A 51 16.52 10.36 -6.22
N LYS A 52 15.44 10.92 -5.65
CA LYS A 52 15.49 11.83 -4.51
C LYS A 52 14.71 11.26 -3.34
N ILE A 53 15.31 11.26 -2.15
CA ILE A 53 14.67 10.87 -0.90
C ILE A 53 14.62 12.09 0.03
N ASP A 54 13.43 12.40 0.55
CA ASP A 54 13.18 13.57 1.41
C ASP A 54 12.33 13.13 2.61
N LEU A 55 13.01 12.74 3.69
CA LEU A 55 12.38 12.19 4.89
C LEU A 55 11.98 13.30 5.87
N ALA A 56 10.93 13.05 6.64
CA ALA A 56 10.54 13.92 7.73
C ALA A 56 11.63 13.97 8.81
N ASP A 57 11.90 15.17 9.36
CA ASP A 57 12.87 15.37 10.45
C ASP A 57 12.43 14.79 11.82
N CYS A 58 11.35 14.02 11.85
CA CYS A 58 10.80 13.43 13.08
C CYS A 58 10.31 12.00 12.85
N GLU A 59 10.33 11.17 13.89
CA GLU A 59 9.83 9.79 13.82
C GLU A 59 8.35 9.75 13.44
N LEU A 60 8.02 8.86 12.51
CA LEU A 60 6.69 8.61 11.99
C LEU A 60 6.28 7.17 12.35
N ARG A 61 6.02 6.95 13.64
CA ARG A 61 5.64 5.63 14.18
C ARG A 61 4.29 5.18 13.66
N VAL A 62 4.28 4.05 12.96
CA VAL A 62 3.07 3.40 12.41
C VAL A 62 2.99 1.95 12.86
N MET A 63 1.77 1.42 12.97
CA MET A 63 1.54 0.01 13.26
C MET A 63 1.47 -0.78 11.96
N THR A 64 2.50 -1.57 11.64
CA THR A 64 2.62 -2.23 10.34
C THR A 64 3.41 -3.53 10.40
N ASP A 65 3.29 -4.33 9.35
CA ASP A 65 4.23 -5.40 9.03
C ASP A 65 5.22 -4.83 7.99
N ALA A 66 6.46 -4.56 8.42
CA ALA A 66 7.44 -3.84 7.60
C ALA A 66 7.63 -4.47 6.21
N LEU A 67 7.73 -5.81 6.13
CA LEU A 67 7.92 -6.50 4.86
C LEU A 67 6.73 -6.30 3.91
N LYS A 68 5.50 -6.33 4.45
CA LYS A 68 4.29 -6.12 3.63
C LYS A 68 4.17 -4.67 3.18
N LEU A 69 4.51 -3.70 4.04
CA LEU A 69 4.50 -2.30 3.67
C LEU A 69 5.59 -1.98 2.63
N THR A 70 6.82 -2.47 2.82
CA THR A 70 7.90 -2.36 1.82
C THR A 70 7.45 -2.95 0.49
N GLY A 71 6.84 -4.14 0.48
CA GLY A 71 6.30 -4.73 -0.75
C GLY A 71 5.19 -3.90 -1.41
N ALA A 72 4.32 -3.27 -0.62
CA ALA A 72 3.31 -2.34 -1.13
C ALA A 72 3.95 -1.10 -1.77
N LEU A 73 4.92 -0.47 -1.10
CA LEU A 73 5.65 0.68 -1.62
C LEU A 73 6.45 0.32 -2.88
N MET A 74 7.09 -0.86 -2.92
CA MET A 74 7.80 -1.36 -4.10
C MET A 74 6.88 -1.54 -5.30
N ASN A 75 5.65 -2.02 -5.10
CA ASN A 75 4.67 -2.11 -6.20
C ASN A 75 4.33 -0.73 -6.77
N LEU A 76 4.22 0.29 -5.91
CA LEU A 76 3.92 1.66 -6.34
C LEU A 76 5.14 2.30 -7.03
N VAL A 77 6.34 2.12 -6.47
CA VAL A 77 7.61 2.55 -7.07
C VAL A 77 7.83 1.90 -8.43
N GLY A 78 7.50 0.62 -8.60
CA GLY A 78 7.63 -0.08 -9.88
C GLY A 78 6.76 0.57 -10.96
N ASN A 79 5.53 0.97 -10.63
CA ASN A 79 4.67 1.67 -11.57
C ASN A 79 5.19 3.07 -11.91
N ALA A 80 5.73 3.78 -10.92
CA ALA A 80 6.37 5.08 -11.14
C ALA A 80 7.61 4.94 -12.06
N GLY A 81 8.44 3.91 -11.82
CA GLY A 81 9.59 3.55 -12.64
C GLY A 81 9.21 3.23 -14.10
N ASP A 82 8.12 2.47 -14.29
CA ASP A 82 7.60 2.12 -15.61
C ASP A 82 7.12 3.34 -16.42
N ALA A 83 6.70 4.41 -15.74
CA ALA A 83 6.23 5.65 -16.38
C ALA A 83 7.37 6.60 -16.79
N LEU A 84 8.59 6.36 -16.30
CA LEU A 84 9.73 7.26 -16.44
C LEU A 84 10.55 6.97 -17.71
N SER A 85 10.95 8.06 -18.37
CA SER A 85 11.95 8.05 -19.45
C SER A 85 13.32 8.48 -18.92
N PRO A 86 14.44 8.16 -19.61
CA PRO A 86 15.77 8.60 -19.20
C PRO A 86 15.84 10.12 -18.97
N GLY A 87 16.45 10.53 -17.85
CA GLY A 87 16.48 11.93 -17.40
C GLY A 87 15.26 12.37 -16.58
N GLY A 88 14.28 11.48 -16.38
CA GLY A 88 13.19 11.69 -15.43
C GLY A 88 13.64 11.60 -13.98
N ARG A 89 12.73 11.97 -13.06
CA ARG A 89 12.99 11.95 -11.62
C ARG A 89 11.91 11.19 -10.87
N LEU A 90 12.35 10.39 -9.90
CA LEU A 90 11.52 9.77 -8.87
C LEU A 90 11.87 10.39 -7.51
N THR A 91 10.86 10.91 -6.80
CA THR A 91 11.00 11.46 -5.45
C THR A 91 10.17 10.63 -4.48
N LEU A 92 10.81 10.10 -3.44
CA LEU A 92 10.11 9.57 -2.27
C LEU A 92 10.21 10.57 -1.14
N SER A 93 9.08 10.88 -0.50
CA SER A 93 9.09 11.75 0.66
C SER A 93 8.20 11.23 1.77
N THR A 94 8.57 11.55 3.01
CA THR A 94 7.73 11.29 4.18
C THR A 94 7.39 12.57 4.91
N ARG A 95 6.16 12.66 5.43
CA ARG A 95 5.68 13.84 6.17
C ARG A 95 4.75 13.44 7.30
N ARG A 96 4.75 14.21 8.40
CA ARG A 96 3.66 14.20 9.38
C ARG A 96 2.58 15.17 8.92
N ILE A 97 1.37 14.67 8.73
CA ILE A 97 0.18 15.46 8.39
C ILE A 97 -0.75 15.50 9.60
N ARG A 98 -1.18 16.70 9.98
CA ARG A 98 -2.30 16.85 10.92
C ARG A 98 -3.59 16.73 10.10
N PHE A 99 -4.56 15.96 10.57
CA PHE A 99 -5.87 15.94 9.94
C PHE A 99 -6.44 17.36 10.01
N ALA A 100 -6.53 18.05 8.86
CA ALA A 100 -7.58 19.02 8.65
C ALA A 100 -8.86 18.24 8.35
N ASP A 101 -10.00 18.74 8.81
CA ASP A 101 -11.30 18.06 8.82
C ASP A 101 -11.75 17.53 7.43
N ASP A 102 -11.08 17.88 6.34
CA ASP A 102 -11.47 17.53 4.96
C ASP A 102 -10.81 16.27 4.37
N ILE A 103 -9.83 15.63 5.04
CA ILE A 103 -9.28 14.32 4.58
C ILE A 103 -10.11 13.17 5.19
N MET A 104 -11.43 13.27 5.06
CA MET A 104 -12.41 12.45 5.79
C MET A 104 -12.50 11.04 5.20
N GLY A 105 -12.32 10.03 6.07
CA GLY A 105 -12.39 8.60 5.75
C GLY A 105 -11.64 7.72 6.75
N CYS A 106 -10.67 8.28 7.48
CA CYS A 106 -10.11 7.63 8.65
C CYS A 106 -11.18 7.54 9.75
N SER A 107 -11.34 6.35 10.33
CA SER A 107 -12.11 6.16 11.56
C SER A 107 -11.73 7.25 12.58
N ILE A 108 -12.73 7.94 13.11
CA ILE A 108 -12.64 9.01 14.14
C ILE A 108 -11.69 8.66 15.29
N ALA A 109 -11.42 7.37 15.53
CA ALA A 109 -10.47 6.90 16.54
C ALA A 109 -9.02 7.40 16.34
N TYR A 110 -8.60 7.74 15.11
CA TYR A 110 -7.21 8.11 14.79
C TYR A 110 -6.99 9.60 14.48
N ALA A 111 -8.05 10.41 14.43
CA ALA A 111 -7.94 11.83 14.09
C ALA A 111 -7.03 12.63 15.03
N SER A 112 -6.88 12.17 16.28
CA SER A 112 -6.09 12.87 17.32
C SER A 112 -4.57 12.70 17.22
N SER A 113 -4.05 11.62 16.60
CA SER A 113 -2.60 11.36 16.52
C SER A 113 -1.95 11.88 15.24
N GLY A 114 -2.74 12.33 14.27
CA GLY A 114 -2.26 12.70 12.94
C GLY A 114 -1.96 11.49 12.06
N CYS A 115 -1.40 11.77 10.89
CA CYS A 115 -1.14 10.79 9.85
C CYS A 115 0.33 10.87 9.40
N ALA A 116 0.92 9.71 9.14
CA ALA A 116 2.16 9.59 8.42
C ALA A 116 1.84 9.48 6.92
N LEU A 117 2.48 10.33 6.13
CA LEU A 117 2.37 10.35 4.67
C LEU A 117 3.65 9.81 4.07
N VAL A 118 3.55 8.89 3.11
CA VAL A 118 4.58 8.62 2.09
C VAL A 118 4.06 9.15 0.76
N SER A 119 4.83 9.97 0.06
CA SER A 119 4.57 10.35 -1.33
C SER A 119 5.62 9.72 -2.24
N ILE A 120 5.17 9.15 -3.35
CA ILE A 120 5.98 8.61 -4.44
C ILE A 120 5.61 9.42 -5.67
N CYS A 121 6.48 10.36 -6.03
CA CYS A 121 6.25 11.34 -7.08
C CYS A 121 7.22 11.11 -8.25
N ASP A 122 6.69 10.86 -9.44
CA ASP A 122 7.47 10.75 -10.68
C ASP A 122 7.16 11.89 -11.64
N THR A 123 8.12 12.17 -12.52
CA THR A 123 7.97 13.08 -13.67
C THR A 123 7.72 12.30 -14.97
N GLY A 124 7.04 11.15 -14.89
CA GLY A 124 6.78 10.28 -16.02
C GLY A 124 5.64 10.79 -16.91
N ALA A 125 5.13 9.89 -17.76
CA ALA A 125 4.05 10.22 -18.70
C ALA A 125 2.71 10.61 -18.02
N GLY A 126 2.55 10.33 -16.74
CA GLY A 126 1.30 10.54 -16.02
C GLY A 126 0.12 9.73 -16.59
N MET A 127 -1.09 10.08 -16.17
CA MET A 127 -2.31 9.34 -16.50
C MET A 127 -3.48 10.29 -16.70
N ASP A 128 -4.36 9.96 -17.63
CA ASP A 128 -5.67 10.61 -17.73
C ASP A 128 -6.64 10.14 -16.64
N GLN A 129 -7.78 10.84 -16.52
CA GLN A 129 -8.81 10.53 -15.52
C GLN A 129 -9.33 9.08 -15.63
N SER A 130 -9.51 8.56 -16.85
CA SER A 130 -10.09 7.24 -17.09
C SER A 130 -9.18 6.11 -16.63
N ILE A 131 -7.86 6.29 -16.77
CA ILE A 131 -6.85 5.38 -16.23
C ILE A 131 -6.81 5.54 -14.71
N ARG A 132 -6.73 6.78 -14.21
CA ARG A 132 -6.62 7.11 -12.77
C ARG A 132 -7.74 6.50 -11.92
N GLU A 133 -8.97 6.44 -12.42
CA GLU A 133 -10.10 5.81 -11.73
C GLU A 133 -9.98 4.28 -11.61
N ARG A 134 -9.21 3.66 -12.50
CA ARG A 134 -9.16 2.21 -12.67
C ARG A 134 -7.84 1.57 -12.23
N ILE A 135 -6.80 2.36 -11.94
CA ILE A 135 -5.47 1.85 -11.59
C ILE A 135 -5.43 0.88 -10.41
N PHE A 136 -6.43 0.93 -9.52
CA PHE A 136 -6.55 0.03 -8.38
C PHE A 136 -7.53 -1.14 -8.60
N GLU A 137 -8.15 -1.24 -9.78
CA GLU A 137 -8.97 -2.39 -10.15
C GLU A 137 -8.08 -3.64 -10.31
N PRO A 138 -8.53 -4.80 -9.77
CA PRO A 138 -7.81 -6.05 -9.97
C PRO A 138 -7.58 -6.35 -11.45
N PHE A 139 -6.35 -6.70 -11.80
CA PHE A 139 -5.91 -7.06 -13.16
C PHE A 139 -5.88 -5.91 -14.18
N PHE A 140 -6.23 -4.68 -13.79
CA PHE A 140 -6.10 -3.54 -14.68
C PHE A 140 -4.63 -3.23 -14.94
N THR A 141 -4.25 -3.12 -16.20
CA THR A 141 -2.92 -2.68 -16.61
C THR A 141 -2.96 -2.11 -18.02
N THR A 142 -2.09 -1.13 -18.26
CA THR A 142 -1.78 -0.61 -19.59
C THR A 142 -0.49 -1.22 -20.16
N LYS A 143 0.20 -2.07 -19.39
CA LYS A 143 1.50 -2.64 -19.72
C LYS A 143 1.37 -4.06 -20.28
N GLU A 144 1.97 -4.30 -21.44
CA GLU A 144 2.04 -5.64 -22.02
C GLU A 144 2.87 -6.59 -21.13
N GLY A 145 2.36 -7.80 -20.90
CA GLY A 145 3.02 -8.83 -20.08
C GLY A 145 2.89 -8.66 -18.56
N SER A 146 2.27 -7.57 -18.07
CA SER A 146 1.94 -7.40 -16.65
C SER A 146 0.61 -8.08 -16.31
N ARG A 147 0.49 -8.58 -15.07
CA ARG A 147 -0.78 -9.09 -14.53
C ARG A 147 -1.67 -8.01 -13.92
N GLY A 148 -1.19 -6.76 -13.83
CA GLY A 148 -1.99 -5.65 -13.28
C GLY A 148 -2.35 -5.81 -11.79
N LEU A 149 -1.51 -6.49 -11.00
CA LEU A 149 -1.80 -6.78 -9.59
C LEU A 149 -1.09 -5.84 -8.60
N GLY A 150 -0.03 -5.14 -9.02
CA GLY A 150 0.83 -4.33 -8.14
C GLY A 150 0.05 -3.27 -7.35
N CYS A 151 -0.66 -2.37 -8.05
CA CYS A 151 -1.51 -1.36 -7.42
C CYS A 151 -2.58 -1.96 -6.51
N THR A 152 -3.23 -3.04 -6.95
CA THR A 152 -4.27 -3.70 -6.15
C THR A 152 -3.70 -4.24 -4.85
N LEU A 153 -2.55 -4.93 -4.90
CA LEU A 153 -1.89 -5.45 -3.70
C LEU A 153 -1.43 -4.32 -2.76
N ALA A 154 -0.91 -3.22 -3.32
CA ALA A 154 -0.57 -2.04 -2.54
C ALA A 154 -1.79 -1.45 -1.82
N LEU A 155 -2.91 -1.26 -2.54
CA LEU A 155 -4.16 -0.78 -1.96
C LEU A 155 -4.64 -1.69 -0.83
N ARG A 156 -4.66 -3.02 -1.04
CA ARG A 156 -5.12 -3.97 -0.01
C ARG A 156 -4.24 -3.97 1.22
N THR A 157 -2.91 -3.90 1.06
CA THR A 157 -2.00 -3.74 2.20
C THR A 157 -2.30 -2.45 2.96
N VAL A 158 -2.40 -1.31 2.27
CA VAL A 158 -2.65 -0.02 2.92
C VAL A 158 -4.00 0.02 3.64
N GLU A 159 -5.07 -0.47 3.01
CA GLU A 159 -6.40 -0.57 3.64
C GLU A 159 -6.37 -1.44 4.90
N SER A 160 -5.59 -2.53 4.88
CA SER A 160 -5.46 -3.44 6.01
C SER A 160 -4.68 -2.86 7.20
N LEU A 161 -3.95 -1.76 6.96
CA LEU A 161 -3.28 -0.94 7.98
C LEU A 161 -4.14 0.26 8.43
N ASN A 162 -5.44 0.27 8.09
CA ASN A 162 -6.33 1.41 8.26
C ASN A 162 -5.83 2.69 7.57
N GLY A 163 -5.02 2.52 6.52
CA GLY A 163 -4.50 3.60 5.70
C GLY A 163 -5.37 3.90 4.49
N ARG A 164 -4.90 4.87 3.70
CA ARG A 164 -5.53 5.29 2.45
C ARG A 164 -4.47 5.56 1.39
N ILE A 165 -4.82 5.38 0.12
CA ILE A 165 -4.03 5.85 -1.02
C ILE A 165 -4.81 6.96 -1.74
N SER A 166 -4.13 8.04 -2.13
CA SER A 166 -4.62 9.00 -3.10
C SER A 166 -3.63 9.13 -4.25
N VAL A 167 -4.13 9.50 -5.43
CA VAL A 167 -3.30 9.68 -6.63
C VAL A 167 -3.67 10.98 -7.29
N GLU A 168 -2.66 11.82 -7.51
CA GLU A 168 -2.74 13.02 -8.34
C GLU A 168 -1.87 12.77 -9.57
N SER A 169 -2.43 12.95 -10.76
CA SER A 169 -1.71 12.73 -12.02
C SER A 169 -2.46 13.38 -13.16
N ASP A 170 -1.71 13.96 -14.08
CA ASP A 170 -2.18 14.47 -15.36
C ASP A 170 -1.20 14.03 -16.45
N VAL A 171 -1.70 13.91 -17.69
CA VAL A 171 -0.89 13.52 -18.84
C VAL A 171 0.30 14.49 -19.01
N ASP A 172 1.49 13.93 -19.17
CA ASP A 172 2.79 14.61 -19.29
C ASP A 172 3.21 15.46 -18.07
N ALA A 173 2.47 15.38 -16.96
CA ALA A 173 2.80 16.07 -15.71
C ALA A 173 3.41 15.15 -14.64
N GLY A 174 3.38 13.83 -14.88
CA GLY A 174 3.81 12.81 -13.92
C GLY A 174 2.70 12.34 -12.98
N THR A 175 3.09 11.65 -11.92
CA THR A 175 2.17 11.05 -10.95
C THR A 175 2.69 11.27 -9.53
N ASP A 176 1.81 11.64 -8.61
CA ASP A 176 2.06 11.63 -7.16
C ASP A 176 1.08 10.66 -6.48
N VAL A 177 1.62 9.52 -6.07
CA VAL A 177 0.91 8.53 -5.25
C VAL A 177 1.21 8.79 -3.78
N ARG A 178 0.16 9.08 -3.00
CA ARG A 178 0.25 9.39 -1.58
C ARG A 178 -0.38 8.27 -0.74
N VAL A 179 0.42 7.69 0.15
CA VAL A 179 0.01 6.67 1.11
C VAL A 179 -0.09 7.30 2.50
N TYR A 180 -1.27 7.22 3.09
CA TYR A 180 -1.60 7.75 4.41
C TYR A 180 -1.72 6.61 5.39
N LEU A 181 -0.99 6.66 6.49
CA LEU A 181 -1.05 5.69 7.59
C LEU A 181 -1.34 6.41 8.92
N PRO A 182 -2.17 5.84 9.81
CA PRO A 182 -2.40 6.43 11.12
C PRO A 182 -1.10 6.41 11.94
N LEU A 183 -0.74 7.54 12.54
CA LEU A 183 0.35 7.57 13.51
C LEU A 183 -0.09 6.86 14.79
N VAL A 184 0.83 6.10 15.38
CA VAL A 184 0.66 5.58 16.74
C VAL A 184 0.53 6.77 17.69
N LYS A 185 -0.49 6.73 18.54
CA LYS A 185 -0.77 7.80 19.51
C LYS A 185 0.41 7.89 20.48
N ASN A 186 1.12 9.01 20.51
CA ASN A 186 2.29 9.19 21.36
C ASN A 186 1.94 9.52 22.83
N ASP A 187 0.71 9.24 23.28
CA ASP A 187 0.32 9.44 24.67
C ASP A 187 -0.42 8.21 25.24
N LEU A 188 0.24 7.68 26.28
CA LEU A 188 -0.18 6.74 27.31
C LEU A 188 0.10 5.25 27.09
N VAL A 189 1.10 4.79 27.85
CA VAL A 189 1.01 3.56 28.65
C VAL A 189 -0.42 3.36 29.14
N ARG A 190 -1.17 2.52 28.44
CA ARG A 190 -2.14 1.57 28.98
C ARG A 190 -2.51 0.63 27.84
N ALA A 191 -1.97 -0.59 27.92
CA ALA A 191 -2.59 -1.72 27.26
C ALA A 191 -4.07 -1.74 27.69
N ILE A 192 -4.96 -1.30 26.82
CA ILE A 192 -6.37 -1.63 26.94
C ILE A 192 -6.45 -3.06 26.43
N PRO A 193 -6.78 -4.05 27.26
CA PRO A 193 -7.03 -5.39 26.76
C PRO A 193 -8.17 -5.27 25.75
N ILE A 194 -7.93 -5.70 24.51
CA ILE A 194 -9.02 -5.92 23.55
C ILE A 194 -9.93 -6.96 24.22
N PRO A 195 -11.19 -6.63 24.56
CA PRO A 195 -12.11 -7.64 25.07
C PRO A 195 -12.27 -8.67 23.97
N LEU A 196 -11.89 -9.92 24.24
CA LEU A 196 -12.24 -11.03 23.35
C LEU A 196 -13.77 -11.04 23.21
N PRO A 197 -14.31 -11.23 21.98
CA PRO A 197 -15.73 -11.40 21.80
C PRO A 197 -16.21 -12.58 22.66
N ALA A 198 -17.38 -12.41 23.30
CA ALA A 198 -17.97 -13.36 24.26
C ALA A 198 -18.32 -14.75 23.69
N SER A 199 -17.94 -15.04 22.44
CA SER A 199 -18.17 -16.32 21.77
C SER A 199 -17.03 -17.33 21.93
N PHE A 200 -15.92 -16.99 22.59
CA PHE A 200 -14.89 -17.95 22.99
C PHE A 200 -15.06 -18.39 24.46
N SER A 201 -16.26 -18.86 24.82
CA SER A 201 -16.42 -19.77 25.96
C SER A 201 -15.97 -21.15 25.49
N ALA A 202 -14.73 -21.53 25.78
CA ALA A 202 -14.31 -22.92 25.71
C ALA A 202 -15.20 -23.73 26.66
N SER A 203 -16.13 -24.52 26.10
CA SER A 203 -16.82 -25.57 26.84
C SER A 203 -15.77 -26.50 27.45
N PRO A 204 -15.83 -26.82 28.75
CA PRO A 204 -14.90 -27.77 29.33
C PRO A 204 -15.14 -29.14 28.69
N LEU A 205 -14.11 -29.67 28.03
CA LEU A 205 -14.07 -31.07 27.61
C LEU A 205 -14.27 -31.93 28.86
N ARG A 206 -15.43 -32.58 28.95
CA ARG A 206 -15.68 -33.61 29.96
C ARG A 206 -14.70 -34.76 29.73
N SER A 207 -13.90 -35.00 30.76
CA SER A 207 -13.10 -36.19 31.02
C SER A 207 -13.77 -37.48 30.55
N ILE A 208 -13.18 -38.15 29.55
CA ILE A 208 -13.44 -39.55 29.25
C ILE A 208 -12.11 -40.30 29.47
N TYR A 209 -11.90 -40.69 30.73
CA TYR A 209 -11.10 -41.85 31.11
C TYR A 209 -11.87 -42.59 32.20
N ARG A 210 -12.62 -43.61 31.78
CA ARG A 210 -12.86 -44.86 32.50
C ARG A 210 -12.93 -45.97 31.48
#